data_AF-A0A7W0VJF7-F1
#
_entry.id   AF-A0A7W0VJF7-F1
#
_cell.length_a   1.000
_cell.length_b   1.000
_cell.length_c   1.000
_cell.angle_alpha   90.00
_cell.angle_beta   90.00
_cell.angle_gamma   90.00
#
_symmetry.space_group_name_H-M   'P 1'
#
loop_
_entity.id
_entity.type
_entity.pdbx_description
1 polymer ?
#
loop_
_entity_poly.entity_id
_entity_poly.type
_entity_poly.pdbx_seq_one_letter_code
_entity_poly.pdbx_strand_id
1 'polypeptide(L)'
;MTDDDGNTIREFGDPLSTTLTDLIPDVPAVTPLEVVFDRTTLQGQPGSARSGDAQRTFEVWTQKSLYVVDSSFRCIEVNNRATGKPDPTHALVGSRLAGGQRKYGKTLHQTRPLPVPGTEAVFEVAVPGGSHPKIKTTSKVERVVLRIRVVTVVLDHEDAWDEVTNALLYPGSGRMFED
;
A
#
# COMPACT_ATOMS: atom_id res chain seq x y z
N MET A 1 -37.28 12.56 1.11
CA MET A 1 -37.82 12.42 2.47
C MET A 1 -37.11 13.44 3.34
N THR A 2 -37.81 14.30 4.07
CA THR A 2 -37.21 15.23 5.05
C THR A 2 -37.26 14.57 6.43
N ASP A 3 -36.25 14.82 7.28
CA ASP A 3 -36.35 14.44 8.69
C ASP A 3 -37.33 15.37 9.44
N ASP A 4 -37.62 15.03 10.71
CA ASP A 4 -38.52 15.82 11.59
C ASP A 4 -38.02 17.25 11.83
N ASP A 5 -36.76 17.56 11.47
CA ASP A 5 -36.15 18.89 11.57
C ASP A 5 -36.19 19.67 10.23
N GLY A 6 -36.83 19.11 9.18
CA GLY A 6 -36.99 19.76 7.89
C GLY A 6 -35.74 19.76 7.01
N ASN A 7 -34.71 18.98 7.37
CA ASN A 7 -33.52 18.83 6.54
C ASN A 7 -33.78 17.87 5.38
N THR A 8 -33.33 18.28 4.19
CA THR A 8 -33.42 17.43 2.99
C THR A 8 -32.43 16.29 3.11
N ILE A 9 -32.93 15.07 3.36
CA ILE A 9 -32.11 13.86 3.33
C ILE A 9 -31.70 13.65 1.87
N ARG A 10 -30.42 13.87 1.56
CA ARG A 10 -29.82 13.43 0.30
C ARG A 10 -29.69 11.93 0.37
N GLU A 11 -30.53 11.21 -0.38
CA GLU A 11 -30.38 9.77 -0.57
C GLU A 11 -28.97 9.51 -1.12
N PHE A 12 -28.10 8.94 -0.30
CA PHE A 12 -26.91 8.26 -0.77
C PHE A 12 -27.41 7.00 -1.45
N GLY A 13 -27.59 7.05 -2.77
CA GLY A 13 -27.94 5.88 -3.56
C GLY A 13 -27.01 4.71 -3.23
N ASP A 14 -27.54 3.49 -3.28
CA ASP A 14 -26.79 2.26 -3.05
C ASP A 14 -25.43 2.31 -3.75
N PRO A 15 -24.36 1.73 -3.15
CA PRO A 15 -23.05 1.68 -3.78
C PRO A 15 -23.15 0.84 -5.05
N LEU A 16 -23.44 1.49 -6.18
CA LEU A 16 -23.31 0.91 -7.49
C LEU A 16 -21.84 0.54 -7.62
N SER A 17 -21.56 -0.77 -7.67
CA SER A 17 -20.24 -1.28 -8.06
C SER A 17 -20.00 -0.80 -9.48
N THR A 18 -19.33 0.34 -9.58
CA THR A 18 -19.02 1.02 -10.83
C THR A 18 -17.57 0.73 -11.15
N THR A 19 -17.32 0.29 -12.37
CA THR A 19 -15.96 0.04 -12.84
C THR A 19 -15.24 1.37 -13.08
N LEU A 20 -13.91 1.33 -13.21
CA LEU A 20 -13.11 2.53 -13.52
C LEU A 20 -13.64 3.25 -14.78
N THR A 21 -14.11 2.49 -15.77
CA THR A 21 -14.68 2.98 -17.03
C THR A 21 -15.97 3.77 -16.81
N ASP A 22 -16.80 3.35 -15.84
CA ASP A 22 -18.06 4.03 -15.52
C ASP A 22 -17.81 5.36 -14.78
N LEU A 23 -16.73 5.44 -14.00
CA LEU A 23 -16.34 6.65 -13.26
C LEU A 23 -15.55 7.65 -14.11
N ILE A 24 -14.86 7.15 -15.13
CA ILE A 24 -13.91 7.92 -15.93
C ILE A 24 -14.00 7.47 -17.40
N PRO A 25 -14.95 8.01 -18.19
CA PRO A 25 -15.35 7.46 -19.49
C PRO A 25 -14.27 7.49 -20.58
N ASP A 26 -13.20 8.29 -20.39
CA ASP A 26 -12.11 8.46 -21.36
C ASP A 26 -10.78 7.82 -20.91
N VAL A 27 -10.80 6.92 -19.93
CA VAL A 27 -9.56 6.23 -19.50
C VAL A 27 -9.31 5.03 -20.40
N PRO A 28 -8.14 4.93 -21.06
CA PRO A 28 -7.77 3.73 -21.78
C PRO A 28 -7.82 2.53 -20.83
N ALA A 29 -8.15 1.33 -21.33
CA ALA A 29 -8.20 0.10 -20.53
C ALA A 29 -6.80 -0.23 -19.97
N VAL A 30 -6.47 0.40 -18.84
CA VAL A 30 -5.22 0.23 -18.11
C VAL A 30 -5.58 -0.33 -16.75
N THR A 31 -4.86 -1.38 -16.33
CA THR A 31 -5.03 -1.95 -14.99
C THR A 31 -4.80 -0.83 -13.96
N PRO A 32 -5.80 -0.49 -13.14
CA PRO A 32 -5.68 0.65 -12.23
C PRO A 32 -4.60 0.45 -11.15
N LEU A 33 -4.34 -0.81 -10.80
CA LEU A 33 -3.33 -1.22 -9.84
C LEU A 33 -2.63 -2.49 -10.32
N GLU A 34 -1.33 -2.41 -10.56
CA GLU A 34 -0.51 -3.59 -10.80
C GLU A 34 -0.01 -4.16 -9.47
N VAL A 35 -0.10 -5.48 -9.30
CA VAL A 35 0.40 -6.17 -8.11
C VAL A 35 1.68 -6.91 -8.46
N VAL A 36 2.79 -6.56 -7.81
CA VAL A 36 4.11 -7.18 -8.00
C VAL A 36 4.50 -7.92 -6.72
N PHE A 37 4.91 -9.18 -6.85
CA PHE A 37 5.37 -9.98 -5.73
C PHE A 37 6.90 -10.01 -5.68
N ASP A 38 7.49 -9.36 -4.69
CA ASP A 38 8.92 -9.38 -4.43
C ASP A 38 9.24 -10.55 -3.50
N ARG A 39 9.86 -11.61 -4.04
CA ARG A 39 10.16 -12.84 -3.27
C ARG A 39 11.58 -12.83 -2.73
N THR A 40 11.73 -13.10 -1.44
CA THR A 40 13.04 -13.24 -0.77
C THR A 40 13.04 -14.48 0.10
N THR A 41 14.09 -15.30 0.01
CA THR A 41 14.29 -16.45 0.88
C THR A 41 15.34 -16.12 1.94
N LEU A 42 15.02 -16.37 3.21
CA LEU A 42 15.93 -16.19 4.34
C LEU A 42 16.13 -17.54 5.05
N GLN A 43 17.35 -17.83 5.46
CA GLN A 43 17.62 -18.87 6.46
C GLN A 43 17.46 -18.26 7.85
N GLY A 44 16.73 -18.95 8.74
CA GLY A 44 16.59 -18.53 10.13
C GLY A 44 15.25 -18.86 10.76
N GLN A 45 14.97 -18.27 11.92
CA GLN A 45 13.72 -18.51 12.64
C GLN A 45 12.54 -17.72 12.03
N PRO A 46 11.30 -18.24 12.15
CA PRO A 46 10.09 -17.48 11.83
C PRO A 46 10.10 -16.11 12.54
N GLY A 47 9.83 -15.04 11.80
CA GLY A 47 9.83 -13.67 12.34
C GLY A 47 11.19 -12.95 12.32
N SER A 48 12.27 -13.61 11.90
CA SER A 48 13.58 -12.98 11.69
C SER A 48 13.65 -12.05 10.48
N ALA A 49 12.60 -12.03 9.65
CA ALA A 49 12.45 -11.10 8.54
C ALA A 49 12.43 -9.65 9.07
N ARG A 50 13.58 -8.99 9.05
CA ARG A 50 13.72 -7.60 9.50
C ARG A 50 12.90 -6.68 8.59
N SER A 51 11.97 -5.92 9.17
CA SER A 51 11.27 -4.78 8.54
C SER A 51 12.18 -3.56 8.28
N GLY A 52 13.50 -3.74 8.19
CA GLY A 52 14.50 -2.67 8.25
C GLY A 52 14.57 -1.77 7.02
N ASP A 53 14.11 -2.25 5.86
CA ASP A 53 14.01 -1.40 4.68
C ASP A 53 12.68 -0.66 4.71
N ALA A 54 12.71 0.68 4.65
CA ALA A 54 11.53 1.51 4.44
C ALA A 54 10.68 0.87 3.33
N GLN A 55 9.54 0.30 3.73
CA GLN A 55 8.82 -0.63 2.87
C GLN A 55 8.30 0.14 1.66
N ARG A 56 8.88 -0.12 0.49
CA ARG A 56 8.40 0.41 -0.79
C ARG A 56 7.11 -0.33 -1.13
N THR A 57 5.99 0.09 -0.54
CA THR A 57 4.71 -0.61 -0.66
C THR A 57 3.98 -0.21 -1.93
N PHE A 58 3.96 1.09 -2.24
CA PHE A 58 3.33 1.59 -3.46
C PHE A 58 4.31 2.40 -4.30
N GLU A 59 4.13 2.30 -5.62
CA GLU A 59 4.78 3.16 -6.59
C GLU A 59 3.73 3.88 -7.40
N VAL A 60 3.76 5.21 -7.38
CA VAL A 60 2.89 6.05 -8.22
C VAL A 60 3.74 6.64 -9.33
N TRP A 61 3.52 6.15 -10.54
CA TRP A 61 4.23 6.57 -11.73
C TRP A 61 3.47 7.70 -12.42
N THR A 62 4.16 8.80 -12.67
CA THR A 62 3.66 9.92 -13.46
C THR A 62 4.58 10.19 -14.64
N GLN A 63 4.25 11.18 -15.48
CA GLN A 63 5.09 11.55 -16.62
C GLN A 63 6.55 11.86 -16.23
N LYS A 64 6.77 12.60 -15.14
CA LYS A 64 8.11 13.11 -14.78
C LYS A 64 8.72 12.45 -13.55
N SER A 65 7.89 11.92 -12.66
CA SER A 65 8.36 11.43 -11.36
C SER A 65 7.73 10.08 -11.01
N LEU A 66 8.51 9.28 -10.30
CA LEU A 66 8.07 8.10 -9.58
C LEU A 66 8.03 8.44 -8.09
N TYR A 67 6.86 8.31 -7.48
CA TYR A 67 6.69 8.49 -6.03
C TYR A 67 6.64 7.12 -5.37
N VAL A 68 7.56 6.89 -4.43
CA VAL A 68 7.62 5.68 -3.63
C VAL A 68 6.94 5.97 -2.29
N VAL A 69 6.00 5.12 -1.92
CA VAL A 69 5.13 5.32 -0.78
C VAL A 69 5.13 4.07 0.10
N ASP A 70 5.18 4.26 1.40
CA ASP A 70 5.16 3.15 2.36
C ASP A 70 3.75 2.65 2.70
N SER A 71 3.67 1.64 3.56
CA SER A 71 2.40 1.06 4.02
C SER A 71 1.54 2.02 4.86
N SER A 72 2.14 3.09 5.39
CA SER A 72 1.46 4.20 6.08
C SER A 72 1.07 5.34 5.14
N PHE A 73 1.14 5.11 3.82
CA PHE A 73 0.87 6.11 2.79
C PHE A 73 1.78 7.33 2.84
N ARG A 74 2.98 7.25 3.43
CA ARG A 74 3.98 8.33 3.41
C ARG A 74 4.84 8.20 2.16
N CYS A 75 5.00 9.29 1.41
CA CYS A 75 5.99 9.34 0.34
C CYS A 75 7.39 9.35 0.96
N ILE A 76 8.14 8.27 0.77
CA ILE A 76 9.48 8.09 1.36
C ILE A 76 10.59 8.45 0.38
N GLU A 77 10.32 8.45 -0.92
CA GLU A 77 11.30 8.72 -1.97
C GLU A 77 10.57 9.25 -3.23
N VAL A 78 11.19 10.20 -3.92
CA VAL A 78 10.74 10.69 -5.23
C VAL A 78 11.89 10.55 -6.21
N ASN A 79 11.67 9.85 -7.31
CA ASN A 79 12.68 9.65 -8.35
C ASN A 79 12.29 10.42 -9.60
N ASN A 80 13.23 11.16 -10.18
CA ASN A 80 13.06 11.77 -11.48
C ASN A 80 13.12 10.67 -12.55
N ARG A 81 12.07 10.54 -13.36
CA ARG A 81 12.00 9.46 -14.38
C ARG A 81 12.97 9.64 -15.53
N ALA A 82 13.32 10.88 -15.89
CA ALA A 82 14.25 11.14 -16.97
C ALA A 82 15.69 10.74 -16.59
N THR A 83 16.07 10.95 -15.33
CA THR A 83 17.43 10.67 -14.86
C THR A 83 17.56 9.35 -14.09
N GLY A 84 16.45 8.78 -13.63
CA GLY A 84 16.41 7.61 -12.75
C GLY A 84 16.94 7.87 -11.34
N LYS A 85 17.26 9.13 -10.99
CA LYS A 85 17.89 9.48 -9.71
C LYS A 85 16.86 9.95 -8.67
N PRO A 86 17.09 9.66 -7.38
CA PRO A 86 16.28 10.22 -6.30
C PRO A 86 16.48 11.73 -6.19
N ASP A 87 15.39 12.42 -5.89
CA ASP A 87 15.33 13.84 -5.51
C ASP A 87 14.93 13.92 -4.02
N PRO A 88 15.90 13.85 -3.10
CA PRO A 88 15.62 13.87 -1.66
C PRO A 88 15.06 15.23 -1.18
N THR A 89 15.23 16.29 -1.98
CA THR A 89 14.74 17.64 -1.68
C THR A 89 13.32 17.90 -2.21
N HIS A 90 12.72 16.92 -2.89
CA HIS A 90 11.41 17.07 -3.48
C HIS A 90 10.36 17.38 -2.40
N ALA A 91 9.54 18.40 -2.62
CA ALA A 91 8.59 18.92 -1.63
C ALA A 91 7.40 17.99 -1.29
N LEU A 92 7.43 16.74 -1.75
CA LEU A 92 6.44 15.69 -1.44
C LEU A 92 7.04 14.57 -0.59
N VAL A 93 8.37 14.52 -0.39
CA VAL A 93 8.98 13.60 0.57
C VAL A 93 8.41 13.88 1.97
N GLY A 94 8.03 12.82 2.68
CA GLY A 94 7.33 12.84 3.98
C GLY A 94 5.83 13.12 3.92
N SER A 95 5.30 13.54 2.76
CA SER A 95 3.88 13.88 2.60
C SER A 95 3.01 12.62 2.52
N ARG A 96 1.74 12.72 2.94
CA ARG A 96 0.81 11.58 2.92
C ARG A 96 0.07 11.51 1.60
N LEU A 97 0.06 10.35 0.94
CA LEU A 97 -0.79 10.08 -0.22
C LEU A 97 -2.25 9.97 0.26
N ALA A 98 -3.11 10.81 -0.30
CA ALA A 98 -4.54 10.84 0.03
C ALA A 98 -5.42 10.15 -1.03
N GLY A 99 -4.83 9.83 -2.19
CA GLY A 99 -5.50 9.20 -3.32
C GLY A 99 -5.26 9.96 -4.63
N GLY A 100 -6.27 10.04 -5.49
CA GLY A 100 -6.21 10.77 -6.74
C GLY A 100 -7.41 11.69 -6.94
N GLN A 101 -7.27 12.66 -7.83
CA GLN A 101 -8.38 13.52 -8.26
C GLN A 101 -8.36 13.77 -9.76
N ARG A 102 -9.51 14.13 -10.34
CA ARG A 102 -9.61 14.62 -11.71
C ARG A 102 -10.79 15.58 -11.81
N LYS A 103 -10.56 16.74 -12.40
CA LYS A 103 -11.63 17.71 -12.68
C LYS A 103 -12.23 17.45 -14.06
N TYR A 104 -13.56 17.43 -14.14
CA TYR A 104 -14.34 17.32 -15.37
C TYR A 104 -15.37 18.44 -15.41
N GLY A 105 -15.15 19.45 -16.25
CA GLY A 105 -16.03 20.63 -16.28
C GLY A 105 -16.19 21.26 -14.89
N LYS A 106 -17.36 21.09 -14.29
CA LYS A 106 -17.71 21.60 -12.94
C LYS A 106 -17.63 20.55 -11.82
N THR A 107 -17.37 19.27 -12.13
CA THR A 107 -17.24 18.20 -11.12
C THR A 107 -15.78 17.88 -10.82
N LEU A 108 -15.51 17.53 -9.56
CA LEU A 108 -14.22 17.02 -9.09
C LEU A 108 -14.42 15.58 -8.65
N HIS A 109 -13.81 14.64 -9.37
CA HIS A 109 -13.82 13.23 -9.06
C HIS A 109 -12.62 12.93 -8.17
N GLN A 110 -12.84 12.21 -7.08
CA GLN A 110 -11.78 11.80 -6.15
C GLN A 110 -11.76 10.28 -6.03
N THR A 111 -10.57 9.72 -5.91
CA THR A 111 -10.32 8.29 -5.75
C THR A 111 -9.54 8.07 -4.47
N ARG A 112 -9.89 7.03 -3.72
CA ARG A 112 -9.24 6.63 -2.45
C ARG A 112 -9.23 5.11 -2.33
N PRO A 113 -8.22 4.50 -1.67
CA PRO A 113 -7.07 5.17 -1.04
C PRO A 113 -5.93 5.52 -2.01
N LEU A 114 -5.97 4.97 -3.23
CA LEU A 114 -4.93 5.17 -4.24
C LEU A 114 -5.46 6.01 -5.40
N PRO A 115 -4.58 6.79 -6.07
CA PRO A 115 -4.91 7.35 -7.36
C PRO A 115 -5.06 6.24 -8.40
N VAL A 116 -5.72 6.55 -9.51
CA VAL A 116 -5.85 5.67 -10.67
C VAL A 116 -5.25 6.34 -11.91
N PRO A 117 -4.82 5.58 -12.93
CA PRO A 117 -4.33 6.15 -14.18
C PRO A 117 -5.27 7.21 -14.76
N GLY A 118 -4.69 8.31 -15.24
CA GLY A 118 -5.43 9.48 -15.76
C GLY A 118 -5.87 10.50 -14.70
N THR A 119 -5.70 10.23 -13.42
CA THR A 119 -5.91 11.21 -12.32
C THR A 119 -4.62 11.89 -11.90
N GLU A 120 -4.68 13.04 -11.24
CA GLU A 120 -3.57 13.61 -10.49
C GLU A 120 -3.48 12.94 -9.12
N ALA A 121 -2.29 12.50 -8.69
CA ALA A 121 -2.12 12.02 -7.32
C ALA A 121 -2.17 13.19 -6.34
N VAL A 122 -2.83 12.99 -5.21
CA VAL A 122 -3.08 14.02 -4.19
C VAL A 122 -2.26 13.71 -2.94
N PHE A 123 -1.44 14.67 -2.53
CA PHE A 123 -0.63 14.60 -1.32
C PHE A 123 -1.03 15.66 -0.31
N GLU A 124 -1.13 15.23 0.94
CA GLU A 124 -1.28 16.09 2.10
C GLU A 124 0.11 16.41 2.67
N VAL A 125 0.47 17.68 2.57
CA VAL A 125 1.72 18.23 3.08
C VAL A 125 1.42 18.90 4.41
N ALA A 126 2.04 18.39 5.48
CA ALA A 126 1.95 19.04 6.79
C ALA A 126 2.56 20.45 6.72
N VAL A 127 1.88 21.41 7.33
CA VAL A 127 2.36 22.80 7.43
C VAL A 127 2.75 23.06 8.88
N PRO A 128 4.01 23.44 9.17
CA PRO A 128 4.40 23.80 10.52
C PRO A 128 3.51 24.91 11.09
N GLY A 129 2.92 24.69 12.25
CA GLY A 129 2.03 25.64 12.91
C GLY A 129 0.65 25.83 12.26
N GLY A 130 0.32 25.07 11.22
CA GLY A 130 -0.99 25.10 10.57
C GLY A 130 -1.91 23.99 11.09
N SER A 131 -3.19 24.30 11.28
CA SER A 131 -4.20 23.32 11.70
C SER A 131 -4.62 22.35 10.59
N HIS A 132 -4.36 22.67 9.32
CA HIS A 132 -4.79 21.88 8.17
C HIS A 132 -3.64 21.60 7.20
N PRO A 133 -3.53 20.37 6.66
CA PRO A 133 -2.52 20.05 5.66
C PRO A 133 -2.79 20.80 4.36
N LYS A 134 -1.72 21.23 3.69
CA LYS A 134 -1.82 21.77 2.32
C LYS A 134 -1.94 20.61 1.34
N ILE A 135 -2.82 20.77 0.37
CA ILE A 135 -2.97 19.81 -0.72
C ILE A 135 -2.01 20.16 -1.84
N LYS A 136 -1.22 19.18 -2.28
CA LYS A 136 -0.42 19.26 -3.50
C LYS A 136 -0.80 18.14 -4.44
N THR A 137 -0.71 18.40 -5.74
CA THR A 137 -1.06 17.44 -6.79
C THR A 137 0.11 17.21 -7.72
N THR A 138 0.17 16.02 -8.30
CA THR A 138 1.17 15.65 -9.32
C THR A 138 0.64 15.94 -10.73
N SER A 139 1.49 15.71 -11.74
CA SER A 139 1.00 15.43 -13.09
C SER A 139 0.17 14.13 -13.13
N LYS A 140 -0.46 13.85 -14.28
CA LYS A 140 -1.25 12.64 -14.45
C LYS A 140 -0.47 11.38 -14.08
N VAL A 141 -1.13 10.52 -13.31
CA VAL A 141 -0.70 9.17 -12.99
C VAL A 141 -0.86 8.32 -14.25
N GLU A 142 0.19 7.60 -14.59
CA GLU A 142 0.23 6.67 -15.72
C GLU A 142 0.04 5.24 -15.24
N ARG A 143 0.54 4.93 -14.03
CA ARG A 143 0.58 3.57 -13.47
C ARG A 143 0.71 3.62 -11.96
N VAL A 144 0.08 2.67 -11.28
CA VAL A 144 0.23 2.45 -9.84
C VAL A 144 0.62 1.00 -9.60
N VAL A 145 1.63 0.76 -8.77
CA VAL A 145 2.11 -0.58 -8.42
C VAL A 145 1.96 -0.78 -6.91
N LEU A 146 1.35 -1.88 -6.50
CA LEU A 146 1.42 -2.44 -5.15
C LEU A 146 2.49 -3.52 -5.13
N ARG A 147 3.50 -3.36 -4.28
CA ARG A 147 4.53 -4.37 -4.04
C ARG A 147 4.19 -5.19 -2.81
N ILE A 148 4.05 -6.49 -3.00
CA ILE A 148 3.83 -7.47 -1.94
C ILE A 148 5.15 -8.21 -1.74
N ARG A 149 5.80 -8.01 -0.58
CA ARG A 149 6.98 -8.79 -0.22
C ARG A 149 6.56 -10.14 0.33
N VAL A 150 7.03 -11.21 -0.31
CA VAL A 150 6.82 -12.59 0.12
C VAL A 150 8.15 -13.10 0.65
N VAL A 151 8.25 -13.24 1.97
CA VAL A 151 9.45 -13.76 2.62
C VAL A 151 9.25 -15.24 2.94
N THR A 152 10.06 -16.09 2.34
CA THR A 152 10.11 -17.52 2.68
C THR A 152 11.22 -17.73 3.70
N VAL A 153 10.86 -18.26 4.86
CA VAL A 153 11.84 -18.63 5.90
C VAL A 153 12.07 -20.13 5.79
N VAL A 154 13.31 -20.54 5.50
CA VAL A 154 13.72 -21.95 5.58
C VAL A 154 14.05 -22.22 7.04
N LEU A 155 13.29 -23.13 7.65
CA LEU A 155 13.49 -23.56 9.02
C LEU A 155 14.67 -24.53 9.05
N ASP A 156 15.64 -24.32 9.95
CA ASP A 156 16.82 -25.18 10.09
C ASP A 156 16.52 -26.56 10.72
N HIS A 157 15.25 -26.85 11.02
CA HIS A 157 14.82 -28.15 11.56
C HIS A 157 13.55 -28.65 10.87
N GLU A 158 13.66 -29.80 10.21
CA GLU A 158 12.54 -30.71 10.04
C GLU A 158 12.18 -31.27 11.43
N ASP A 159 10.89 -31.20 11.77
CA ASP A 159 10.17 -32.06 12.73
C ASP A 159 10.44 -31.92 14.24
N ALA A 160 9.76 -30.94 14.86
CA ALA A 160 9.44 -30.99 16.30
C ALA A 160 8.14 -31.78 16.61
N TRP A 161 7.50 -32.40 15.60
CA TRP A 161 6.31 -33.25 15.83
C TRP A 161 6.66 -34.68 16.24
N ASP A 162 7.84 -35.18 15.85
CA ASP A 162 8.35 -36.51 16.24
C ASP A 162 8.68 -36.59 17.74
N GLU A 163 9.05 -35.47 18.36
CA GLU A 163 9.34 -35.40 19.79
C GLU A 163 8.04 -35.44 20.63
N VAL A 164 6.98 -34.79 20.14
CA VAL A 164 5.65 -34.82 20.77
C VAL A 164 5.00 -36.20 20.63
N THR A 165 5.16 -36.87 19.50
CA THR A 165 4.65 -38.24 19.34
C THR A 165 5.45 -39.26 20.14
N ASN A 166 6.78 -39.15 20.24
CA ASN A 166 7.56 -40.05 21.09
C ASN A 166 7.25 -39.90 22.58
N ALA A 167 7.03 -38.68 23.07
CA ALA A 167 6.64 -38.43 24.47
C ALA A 167 5.24 -38.97 24.81
N LEU A 168 4.32 -39.00 23.83
CA LEU A 168 2.96 -39.53 24.00
C LEU A 168 2.86 -41.05 23.77
N LEU A 169 3.73 -41.63 22.94
CA LEU A 169 3.71 -43.05 22.59
C LEU A 169 4.60 -43.92 23.49
N TYR A 170 5.65 -43.36 24.11
CA TYR A 170 6.56 -44.08 25.03
C TYR A 170 6.84 -43.32 26.33
N PRO A 171 5.89 -43.27 27.28
CA PRO A 171 6.08 -42.53 28.54
C PRO A 171 7.03 -43.20 29.56
N GLY A 172 7.91 -44.14 29.17
CA GLY A 172 8.52 -45.04 30.16
C GLY A 172 9.83 -45.75 29.81
N SER A 173 10.66 -45.28 28.88
CA SER A 173 11.98 -45.91 28.62
C SER A 173 13.13 -45.22 29.37
N GLY A 174 13.32 -45.64 30.62
CA GLY A 174 14.66 -45.99 31.13
C GLY A 174 15.56 -44.90 31.70
N ARG A 175 15.40 -44.58 33.00
CA ARG A 175 16.55 -44.44 33.91
C ARG A 175 16.58 -45.65 34.84
N MET A 176 17.28 -46.70 34.41
CA MET A 176 17.90 -47.67 35.31
C MET A 176 19.41 -47.54 35.13
N PHE A 177 20.09 -47.08 36.18
CA PHE A 177 21.49 -47.36 36.44
C PHE A 177 21.57 -47.62 37.96
N GLU A 178 21.55 -48.90 38.34
CA GLU A 178 22.33 -49.48 39.44
C GLU A 178 23.82 -49.44 39.01
N ASP A 179 24.85 -49.25 39.84
CA ASP A 179 25.05 -49.35 41.30
C ASP A 179 25.75 -48.09 41.86
#